data_AF-T2K016-F1
#
_entry.id   AF-T2K016-F1
#
_cell.length_a   1.000
_cell.length_b   1.000
_cell.length_c   1.000
_cell.angle_alpha   90.00
_cell.angle_beta   90.00
_cell.angle_gamma   90.00
#
_symmetry.space_group_name_H-M   'P 1'
#
loop_
_entity.id
_entity.type
_entity.pdbx_description
1 polymer ?
#
loop_
_entity_poly.entity_id
_entity_poly.type
_entity_poly.pdbx_seq_one_letter_code
_entity_poly.pdbx_strand_id
1 'polypeptide(L)'
;MGLEHSFLQSFSSAIKLPILFLFTAVICIPSLYTFNVLLGQKFKFLQTVALMMTTIVTTTILLASLAPVSFFFGLTTHNYFFLLLMHVAIFGLCGLYGVQYLYRGCSYIALRMEQPLNHLLLRIWIVMYSLVGMQLGWRLRPFIATPGTDESLISGTAGWQLLYSSSQFYLSAFPELGVMT
;
A
#
# COMPACT_ATOMS: atom_id res chain seq x y z
N MET A 1 -24.99 10.90 10.41
CA MET A 1 -25.66 9.61 10.14
C MET A 1 -24.59 8.55 10.03
N GLY A 2 -24.55 7.54 10.91
CA GLY A 2 -23.55 6.48 10.82
C GLY A 2 -23.25 5.71 12.11
N LEU A 3 -23.38 6.32 13.30
CA LEU A 3 -22.86 5.74 14.55
C LEU A 3 -23.41 4.36 14.94
N GLU A 4 -24.61 3.99 14.51
CA GLU A 4 -25.24 2.69 14.85
C GLU A 4 -24.83 1.54 13.89
N HIS A 5 -24.32 1.84 12.69
CA HIS A 5 -23.76 0.87 11.74
C HIS A 5 -22.24 1.03 11.48
N SER A 6 -21.64 2.12 11.98
CA SER A 6 -20.26 2.55 11.72
C SER A 6 -19.19 1.85 12.54
N PHE A 7 -19.48 1.31 13.73
CA PHE A 7 -18.42 0.70 14.55
C PHE A 7 -17.85 -0.55 13.90
N LEU A 8 -18.71 -1.44 13.39
CA LEU A 8 -18.28 -2.64 12.64
C LEU A 8 -17.56 -2.27 11.33
N GLN A 9 -17.96 -1.19 10.66
CA GLN A 9 -17.33 -0.72 9.43
C GLN A 9 -15.97 -0.05 9.68
N SER A 10 -15.85 0.70 10.78
CA SER A 10 -14.59 1.29 11.26
C SER A 10 -13.61 0.21 11.68
N PHE A 11 -14.10 -0.84 12.36
CA PHE A 11 -13.30 -2.00 12.75
C PHE A 11 -12.87 -2.85 11.53
N SER A 12 -13.77 -3.05 10.56
CA SER A 12 -13.45 -3.72 9.29
C SER A 12 -12.37 -2.96 8.50
N SER A 13 -12.43 -1.63 8.48
CA SER A 13 -11.40 -0.78 7.83
C SER A 13 -10.06 -0.81 8.58
N ALA A 14 -10.09 -0.86 9.92
CA ALA A 14 -8.89 -0.96 10.76
C ALA A 14 -8.14 -2.29 10.57
N ILE A 15 -8.83 -3.39 10.31
CA ILE A 15 -8.24 -4.70 10.00
C ILE A 15 -7.72 -4.78 8.56
N LYS A 16 -8.34 -4.02 7.64
CA LYS A 16 -7.99 -4.04 6.21
C LYS A 16 -6.60 -3.46 5.93
N LEU A 17 -6.19 -2.44 6.68
CA LEU A 17 -4.87 -1.80 6.57
C LEU A 17 -3.71 -2.75 6.93
N PRO A 18 -3.73 -3.46 8.07
CA PRO A 18 -2.74 -4.49 8.41
C PRO A 18 -2.67 -5.62 7.39
N ILE A 19 -3.83 -6.10 6.90
CA ILE A 19 -3.89 -7.16 5.87
C ILE A 19 -3.24 -6.70 4.57
N LEU A 20 -3.48 -5.44 4.17
CA LEU A 20 -2.80 -4.84 3.02
C LEU A 20 -1.29 -4.83 3.24
N PHE A 21 -0.81 -4.39 4.40
CA PHE A 21 0.62 -4.40 4.71
C PHE A 21 1.22 -5.82 4.69
N LEU A 22 0.51 -6.82 5.20
CA LEU A 22 0.94 -8.22 5.11
C LEU A 22 1.01 -8.70 3.66
N PHE A 23 0.04 -8.36 2.82
CA PHE A 23 0.06 -8.74 1.40
C PHE A 23 1.22 -8.09 0.66
N THR A 24 1.49 -6.79 0.91
CA THR A 24 2.67 -6.11 0.36
C THR A 24 3.97 -6.76 0.82
N ALA A 25 4.04 -7.23 2.08
CA ALA A 25 5.19 -7.95 2.61
C ALA A 25 5.41 -9.30 1.90
N VAL A 26 4.36 -10.08 1.66
CA VAL A 26 4.44 -11.34 0.90
C VAL A 26 5.00 -11.11 -0.50
N ILE A 27 4.60 -10.03 -1.17
CA ILE A 27 5.13 -9.67 -2.50
C ILE A 27 6.60 -9.21 -2.41
N CYS A 28 7.00 -8.57 -1.31
CA CYS A 28 8.32 -7.95 -1.22
C CYS A 28 9.40 -8.84 -0.60
N ILE A 29 9.04 -9.86 0.18
CA ILE A 29 9.96 -10.88 0.69
C ILE A 29 10.75 -11.55 -0.45
N PRO A 30 10.14 -12.08 -1.53
CA PRO A 30 10.89 -12.71 -2.61
C PRO A 30 11.76 -11.69 -3.36
N SER A 31 11.24 -10.48 -3.58
CA SER A 31 11.99 -9.40 -4.23
C SER A 31 13.26 -9.02 -3.45
N LEU A 32 13.14 -8.85 -2.13
CA LEU A 32 14.25 -8.53 -1.24
C LEU A 32 15.25 -9.71 -1.14
N TYR A 33 14.75 -10.95 -1.13
CA TYR A 33 15.59 -12.16 -1.15
C TYR A 33 16.40 -12.28 -2.44
N THR A 34 15.77 -12.11 -3.62
CA THR A 34 16.48 -12.12 -4.91
C THR A 34 17.52 -11.02 -4.96
N PHE A 35 17.24 -9.85 -4.40
CA PHE A 35 18.22 -8.77 -4.29
C PHE A 35 19.43 -9.15 -3.45
N ASN A 36 19.21 -9.79 -2.30
CA ASN A 36 20.30 -10.28 -1.46
C ASN A 36 21.17 -11.33 -2.19
N VAL A 37 20.53 -12.23 -2.93
CA VAL A 37 21.22 -13.22 -3.76
C VAL A 37 22.03 -12.55 -4.89
N LEU A 38 21.45 -11.58 -5.59
CA LEU A 38 22.13 -10.81 -6.65
C LEU A 38 23.31 -9.99 -6.11
N LEU A 39 23.24 -9.53 -4.86
CA LEU A 39 24.30 -8.83 -4.17
C LEU A 39 25.39 -9.77 -3.60
N GLY A 40 25.26 -11.09 -3.78
CA GLY A 40 26.15 -12.09 -3.19
C GLY A 40 26.11 -12.12 -1.65
N GLN A 41 25.09 -11.51 -1.05
CA GLN A 41 24.95 -11.40 0.40
C GLN A 41 24.44 -12.73 0.94
N LYS A 42 25.03 -13.23 2.02
CA LYS A 42 24.61 -14.48 2.68
C LYS A 42 23.49 -14.23 3.70
N PHE A 43 22.60 -13.27 3.43
CA PHE A 43 21.50 -12.99 4.34
C PHE A 43 20.59 -14.19 4.47
N LYS A 44 20.34 -14.61 5.71
CA LYS A 44 19.44 -15.73 5.98
C LYS A 44 18.01 -15.29 5.66
N PHE A 45 17.23 -16.15 5.03
CA PHE A 45 15.81 -15.89 4.72
C PHE A 45 15.03 -15.36 5.94
N LEU A 46 15.29 -15.92 7.14
CA LEU A 46 14.67 -15.47 8.39
C LEU A 46 15.02 -14.02 8.77
N GLN A 47 16.21 -13.52 8.43
CA GLN A 47 16.59 -12.12 8.72
C GLN A 47 15.78 -11.16 7.85
N THR A 48 15.55 -11.50 6.58
CA THR A 48 14.69 -10.74 5.67
C THR A 48 13.25 -10.71 6.16
N VAL A 49 12.71 -11.86 6.58
CA VAL A 49 11.35 -11.94 7.13
C VAL A 49 11.24 -11.14 8.43
N ALA A 50 12.19 -11.28 9.36
CA ALA A 50 12.21 -10.53 10.61
C ALA A 50 12.28 -9.02 10.37
N LEU A 51 13.10 -8.57 9.42
CA LEU A 51 13.20 -7.17 9.04
C LEU A 51 11.86 -6.63 8.50
N MET A 52 11.18 -7.40 7.66
CA MET A 52 9.85 -7.01 7.16
C MET A 52 8.83 -6.94 8.30
N MET A 53 8.79 -7.94 9.18
CA MET A 53 7.87 -7.96 10.33
C MET A 53 8.09 -6.76 11.26
N THR A 54 9.35 -6.42 11.59
CA THR A 54 9.65 -5.22 12.40
C THR A 54 9.23 -3.93 11.72
N THR A 55 9.38 -3.83 10.40
CA THR A 55 8.94 -2.65 9.63
C THR A 55 7.41 -2.52 9.67
N ILE A 56 6.67 -3.62 9.49
CA ILE A 56 5.19 -3.64 9.54
C ILE A 56 4.67 -3.30 10.94
N VAL A 57 5.29 -3.86 11.98
CA VAL A 57 4.94 -3.57 13.37
C VAL A 57 5.17 -2.09 13.67
N THR A 58 6.30 -1.54 13.24
CA THR A 58 6.63 -0.12 13.46
C THR A 58 5.65 0.80 12.74
N THR A 59 5.29 0.52 11.48
CA THR A 59 4.30 1.32 10.75
C THR A 59 2.91 1.22 11.36
N THR A 60 2.53 0.05 11.88
CA THR A 60 1.25 -0.16 12.57
C THR A 60 1.17 0.64 13.87
N ILE A 61 2.23 0.60 14.69
CA ILE A 61 2.32 1.37 15.93
C ILE A 61 2.27 2.87 15.63
N LEU A 62 2.98 3.32 14.59
CA LEU A 62 3.01 4.73 14.20
C LEU A 62 1.64 5.22 13.73
N LEU A 63 0.94 4.42 12.92
CA LEU A 63 -0.44 4.69 12.51
C LEU A 63 -1.41 4.71 13.70
N ALA A 64 -1.29 3.73 14.61
CA ALA A 64 -2.12 3.67 15.81
C ALA A 64 -1.91 4.89 16.72
N SER A 65 -0.68 5.39 16.81
CA SER A 65 -0.34 6.61 17.56
C SER A 65 -0.96 7.88 16.95
N LEU A 66 -1.08 7.94 15.63
CA LEU A 66 -1.66 9.07 14.90
C LEU A 66 -3.19 8.98 14.72
N ALA A 67 -3.78 7.81 14.98
CA ALA A 67 -5.23 7.60 14.93
C ALA A 67 -6.06 8.56 15.81
N PRO A 68 -5.73 8.81 17.10
CA PRO A 68 -6.49 9.74 17.93
C PRO A 68 -6.43 11.18 17.42
N VAL A 69 -5.32 11.59 16.79
CA VAL A 69 -5.21 12.91 16.14
C VAL A 69 -6.24 13.01 15.01
N SER A 70 -6.28 12.01 14.13
CA SER A 70 -7.26 11.96 13.04
C SER A 70 -8.71 11.97 13.55
N PHE A 71 -8.98 11.22 14.62
CA PHE A 71 -10.30 11.16 15.24
C PHE A 71 -10.75 12.53 15.76
N PHE A 72 -9.88 13.26 16.45
CA PHE A 72 -10.19 14.59 16.99
C PHE A 72 -10.53 15.61 15.89
N PHE A 73 -9.76 15.63 14.80
CA PHE A 73 -10.02 16.51 13.67
C PHE A 73 -11.28 16.12 12.88
N GLY A 74 -11.59 14.82 12.80
CA GLY A 74 -12.85 14.33 12.22
C GLY A 74 -14.10 14.81 12.97
N LEU A 75 -14.01 14.99 14.30
CA LEU A 75 -15.09 15.55 15.10
C LEU A 75 -15.20 17.09 14.99
N THR A 76 -14.08 17.76 14.73
CA THR A 76 -13.99 19.23 14.79
C THR A 76 -14.22 19.89 13.42
N THR A 77 -13.96 19.20 12.30
CA THR A 77 -13.98 19.79 10.96
C THR A 77 -14.84 18.97 9.98
N HIS A 78 -15.77 19.63 9.28
CA HIS A 78 -16.63 19.01 8.26
C HIS A 78 -16.10 19.13 6.82
N ASN A 79 -14.91 19.71 6.62
CA ASN A 79 -14.33 19.86 5.29
C ASN A 79 -13.63 18.56 4.82
N TYR A 80 -14.21 17.91 3.81
CA TYR A 80 -13.71 16.65 3.26
C TYR A 80 -12.28 16.76 2.70
N PHE A 81 -11.96 17.85 2.01
CA PHE A 81 -10.64 18.03 1.39
C PHE A 81 -9.54 18.14 2.45
N PHE A 82 -9.82 18.84 3.54
CA PHE A 82 -8.91 18.95 4.68
C PHE A 82 -8.64 17.59 5.34
N LEU A 83 -9.69 16.80 5.61
CA LEU A 83 -9.55 15.46 6.20
C LEU A 83 -8.79 14.51 5.26
N LEU A 84 -9.01 14.60 3.94
CA LEU A 84 -8.31 13.78 2.96
C LEU A 84 -6.81 14.09 2.91
N LEU A 85 -6.44 15.38 2.83
CA LEU A 85 -5.03 15.78 2.83
C LEU A 85 -4.31 15.38 4.12
N MET A 86 -4.98 15.49 5.27
CA MET A 86 -4.43 15.05 6.56
C MET A 86 -4.13 13.54 6.57
N HIS A 87 -5.06 12.70 6.11
CA HIS A 87 -4.82 11.26 6.03
C HIS A 87 -3.70 10.92 5.05
N VAL A 88 -3.68 11.55 3.87
CA VAL A 88 -2.60 11.38 2.89
C VAL A 88 -1.25 11.78 3.50
N ALA A 89 -1.20 12.88 4.27
CA ALA A 89 0.00 13.30 4.97
C ALA A 89 0.44 12.28 6.05
N ILE A 90 -0.49 11.78 6.87
CA ILE A 90 -0.21 10.77 7.91
C ILE A 90 0.32 9.47 7.29
N PHE A 91 -0.34 8.95 6.24
CA PHE A 91 0.10 7.75 5.54
C PHE A 91 1.44 7.98 4.82
N GLY A 92 1.65 9.16 4.22
CA GLY A 92 2.91 9.55 3.60
C GLY A 92 4.07 9.54 4.60
N LEU A 93 3.89 10.18 5.76
CA LEU A 93 4.88 10.19 6.83
C LEU A 93 5.17 8.76 7.32
N CYS A 94 4.14 7.95 7.59
CA CYS A 94 4.34 6.56 8.00
C CYS A 94 5.10 5.72 6.95
N GLY A 95 4.78 5.91 5.67
CA GLY A 95 5.49 5.24 4.58
C GLY A 95 6.97 5.63 4.52
N LEU A 96 7.28 6.92 4.66
CA LEU A 96 8.66 7.42 4.68
C LEU A 96 9.44 6.82 5.87
N TYR A 97 8.87 6.80 7.07
CA TYR A 97 9.50 6.19 8.23
C TYR A 97 9.71 4.67 8.07
N GLY A 98 8.73 3.96 7.48
CA GLY A 98 8.86 2.52 7.20
C GLY A 98 10.01 2.23 6.22
N VAL A 99 10.15 3.03 5.16
CA VAL A 99 11.25 2.92 4.20
C VAL A 99 12.60 3.21 4.85
N GLN A 100 12.70 4.24 5.70
CA GLN A 100 13.91 4.55 6.44
C GLN A 100 14.30 3.41 7.39
N TYR A 101 13.33 2.78 8.04
CA TYR A 101 13.55 1.65 8.93
C TYR A 101 14.10 0.45 8.16
N LEU A 102 13.55 0.16 6.98
CA LEU A 102 14.03 -0.91 6.11
C LEU A 102 15.48 -0.67 5.67
N TYR A 103 15.79 0.56 5.22
CA TYR A 103 17.15 0.93 4.83
C TYR A 103 18.16 0.77 5.98
N ARG A 104 17.77 1.21 7.18
CA ARG A 104 18.58 1.08 8.39
C ARG A 104 18.77 -0.38 8.78
N GLY A 105 17.72 -1.19 8.71
CA GLY A 105 17.80 -2.61 9.04
C GLY A 105 18.65 -3.41 8.06
N CYS A 106 18.56 -3.14 6.76
CA CYS A 106 19.47 -3.72 5.77
C CYS A 106 20.93 -3.32 6.04
N SER A 107 21.18 -2.03 6.33
CA SER A 107 22.52 -1.53 6.65
C SER A 107 23.07 -2.15 7.93
N TYR A 108 22.23 -2.32 8.96
CA TYR A 108 22.60 -2.96 10.22
C TYR A 108 22.98 -4.43 10.04
N ILE A 109 22.19 -5.20 9.26
CA ILE A 109 22.49 -6.60 8.96
C ILE A 109 23.77 -6.72 8.13
N ALA A 110 23.97 -5.86 7.14
CA ALA A 110 25.18 -5.83 6.32
C ALA A 110 26.45 -5.58 7.15
N LEU A 111 26.41 -4.58 8.04
CA LEU A 111 27.50 -4.29 8.98
C LEU A 111 27.81 -5.49 9.88
N ARG A 112 26.78 -6.14 10.44
CA ARG A 112 26.95 -7.30 11.33
C ARG A 112 27.51 -8.53 10.61
N MET A 113 27.31 -8.62 9.30
CA MET A 113 27.77 -9.73 8.47
C MET A 113 29.09 -9.41 7.76
N GLU A 114 29.70 -8.25 8.03
CA GLU A 114 30.92 -7.73 7.38
C GLU A 114 30.85 -7.74 5.84
N GLN A 115 29.65 -7.53 5.28
CA GLN A 115 29.43 -7.57 3.84
C GLN A 115 29.26 -6.15 3.26
N PRO A 116 29.81 -5.88 2.06
CA PRO A 116 29.59 -4.59 1.41
C PRO A 116 28.13 -4.46 0.96
N LEU A 117 27.44 -3.41 1.41
CA LEU A 117 26.08 -3.09 0.99
C LEU A 117 26.11 -2.12 -0.19
N ASN A 118 25.49 -2.51 -1.31
CA ASN A 118 25.34 -1.60 -2.45
C ASN A 118 24.16 -0.65 -2.22
N HIS A 119 24.43 0.48 -1.57
CA HIS A 119 23.43 1.51 -1.24
C HIS A 119 22.64 2.02 -2.45
N LEU A 120 23.27 2.13 -3.63
CA LEU A 120 22.61 2.56 -4.87
C LEU A 120 21.52 1.57 -5.28
N LEU A 121 21.87 0.28 -5.30
CA LEU A 121 20.97 -0.78 -5.73
C LEU A 121 19.79 -0.88 -4.75
N LEU A 122 20.07 -0.82 -3.44
CA LEU A 122 19.05 -0.79 -2.39
C LEU A 122 18.12 0.43 -2.54
N ARG A 123 18.66 1.60 -2.86
CA ARG A 123 17.87 2.82 -3.10
C ARG A 123 16.97 2.69 -4.32
N ILE A 124 17.48 2.14 -5.43
CA ILE A 124 16.68 1.86 -6.64
C ILE A 124 15.54 0.88 -6.30
N TRP A 125 15.83 -0.18 -5.55
CA TRP A 125 14.83 -1.14 -5.09
C TRP A 125 13.75 -0.48 -4.23
N ILE A 126 14.14 0.38 -3.29
CA ILE A 126 13.21 1.13 -2.43
C ILE A 126 12.31 2.04 -3.26
N VAL A 127 12.86 2.71 -4.28
CA VAL A 127 12.08 3.56 -5.18
C VAL A 127 11.07 2.73 -5.96
N MET A 128 11.50 1.62 -6.57
CA MET A 128 10.62 0.69 -7.27
C MET A 128 9.52 0.15 -6.36
N TYR A 129 9.87 -0.24 -5.13
CA TYR A 129 8.93 -0.70 -4.12
C TYR A 129 7.90 0.38 -3.76
N SER A 130 8.34 1.62 -3.59
CA SER A 130 7.46 2.76 -3.27
C SER A 130 6.47 3.04 -4.41
N LEU A 131 6.92 2.92 -5.66
CA LEU A 131 6.05 3.03 -6.84
C LEU A 131 5.02 1.90 -6.89
N VAL A 132 5.44 0.65 -6.66
CA VAL A 132 4.51 -0.51 -6.61
C VAL A 132 3.52 -0.38 -5.46
N GLY A 133 3.96 0.06 -4.28
CA GLY A 133 3.09 0.31 -3.13
C GLY A 133 2.07 1.41 -3.41
N MET A 134 2.48 2.48 -4.09
CA MET A 134 1.56 3.54 -4.54
C MET A 134 0.51 2.99 -5.53
N GLN A 135 0.92 2.14 -6.48
CA GLN A 135 -0.01 1.47 -7.41
C GLN A 135 -1.00 0.54 -6.69
N LEU A 136 -0.53 -0.23 -5.71
CA LEU A 136 -1.36 -1.08 -4.86
C LEU A 136 -2.36 -0.26 -4.02
N GLY A 137 -1.91 0.86 -3.46
CA GLY A 137 -2.77 1.80 -2.73
C GLY A 137 -3.86 2.40 -3.61
N TRP A 138 -3.53 2.76 -4.86
CA TRP A 138 -4.51 3.25 -5.84
C TRP A 138 -5.52 2.16 -6.22
N ARG A 139 -5.05 0.91 -6.37
CA ARG A 139 -5.91 -0.22 -6.74
C ARG A 139 -6.82 -0.68 -5.61
N LEU A 140 -6.49 -0.36 -4.35
CA LEU A 140 -7.35 -0.59 -3.20
C LEU A 140 -8.42 0.49 -2.98
N ARG A 141 -8.40 1.58 -3.78
CA ARG A 141 -9.36 2.68 -3.63
C ARG A 141 -10.85 2.32 -3.85
N PRO A 142 -11.27 1.29 -4.60
CA PRO A 142 -12.69 0.98 -4.73
C PRO A 142 -13.16 -0.01 -3.65
N PHE A 143 -13.23 0.40 -2.37
CA PHE A 143 -13.98 -0.34 -1.33
C PHE A 143 -14.56 0.55 -0.22
N ILE A 144 -14.87 1.82 -0.54
CA ILE A 144 -15.79 2.60 0.29
C ILE A 144 -17.19 2.18 -0.18
N ALA A 145 -17.84 1.31 0.59
CA ALA A 145 -19.22 0.93 0.35
C ALA A 145 -20.10 2.18 0.45
N THR A 146 -20.67 2.61 -0.67
CA THR A 146 -21.84 3.49 -0.68
C THR A 146 -22.99 2.77 0.00
N PRO A 147 -23.62 3.34 1.04
CA PRO A 147 -24.83 2.75 1.59
C PRO A 147 -25.92 2.90 0.52
N GLY A 148 -26.30 1.78 -0.12
CA GLY A 148 -27.38 1.74 -1.12
C GLY A 148 -27.08 0.98 -2.42
N THR A 149 -25.91 0.36 -2.61
CA THR A 149 -25.64 -0.44 -3.83
C THR A 149 -25.55 -1.92 -3.53
N ASP A 150 -26.42 -2.67 -4.21
CA ASP A 150 -26.62 -4.13 -4.18
C ASP A 150 -25.33 -4.94 -4.09
N GLU A 151 -25.43 -6.04 -3.34
CA GLU A 151 -24.41 -7.07 -3.13
C GLU A 151 -23.90 -7.74 -4.42
N SER A 152 -24.45 -7.41 -5.60
CA SER A 152 -24.01 -7.85 -6.93
C SER A 152 -22.72 -7.19 -7.42
N LEU A 153 -22.30 -6.07 -6.81
CA LEU A 153 -21.00 -5.41 -7.07
C LEU A 153 -19.81 -6.10 -6.37
N ILE A 154 -20.07 -7.08 -5.50
CA ILE A 154 -19.05 -7.78 -4.71
C ILE A 154 -18.39 -8.92 -5.52
N SER A 155 -19.07 -9.48 -6.50
CA SER A 155 -18.43 -10.32 -7.52
C SER A 155 -17.74 -9.41 -8.55
N GLY A 156 -16.45 -9.60 -8.80
CA GLY A 156 -15.59 -8.75 -9.65
C GLY A 156 -15.97 -8.65 -11.14
N THR A 157 -17.24 -8.76 -11.52
CA THR A 157 -17.80 -8.64 -12.87
C THR A 157 -18.09 -7.18 -13.28
N ALA A 158 -18.42 -6.28 -12.35
CA ALA A 158 -18.78 -4.90 -12.68
C ALA A 158 -17.59 -4.01 -13.13
N GLY A 159 -16.38 -4.27 -12.62
CA GLY A 159 -15.18 -3.52 -13.02
C GLY A 159 -14.74 -3.79 -14.46
N TRP A 160 -14.98 -5.01 -14.95
CA TRP A 160 -14.73 -5.38 -16.35
C TRP A 160 -15.81 -4.83 -17.29
N GLN A 161 -17.05 -4.67 -16.85
CA GLN A 161 -18.13 -4.08 -17.66
C GLN A 161 -17.92 -2.58 -17.96
N LEU A 162 -17.39 -1.81 -17.01
CA LEU A 162 -17.07 -0.39 -17.24
C LEU A 162 -15.82 -0.21 -18.13
N LEU A 163 -14.83 -1.11 -18.01
CA LEU A 163 -13.71 -1.15 -18.94
C LEU A 163 -14.17 -1.57 -20.35
N TYR A 164 -15.07 -2.55 -20.47
CA TYR A 164 -15.65 -2.99 -21.73
C TYR A 164 -16.49 -1.88 -22.40
N SER A 165 -17.32 -1.16 -21.63
CA SER A 165 -18.10 -0.03 -22.18
C SER A 165 -17.22 1.15 -22.59
N SER A 166 -16.11 1.38 -21.88
CA SER A 166 -15.13 2.40 -22.27
C SER A 166 -14.36 2.01 -23.54
N SER A 167 -13.99 0.75 -23.74
CA SER A 167 -13.35 0.28 -24.99
C SER A 167 -14.29 0.36 -26.21
N GLN A 168 -15.58 0.09 -26.03
CA GLN A 168 -16.59 0.22 -27.10
C GLN A 168 -16.81 1.69 -27.49
N PHE A 169 -16.76 2.63 -26.54
CA PHE A 169 -16.83 4.06 -26.81
C PHE A 169 -15.64 4.55 -27.66
N TYR A 170 -14.42 4.08 -27.36
CA TYR A 170 -13.22 4.44 -28.14
C TYR A 170 -13.25 3.93 -29.59
N LEU A 171 -13.79 2.72 -29.83
CA LEU A 171 -13.95 2.17 -31.19
C LEU A 171 -15.04 2.90 -32.00
N SER A 172 -16.07 3.42 -31.33
CA SER A 172 -17.12 4.22 -31.99
C SER A 172 -16.70 5.67 -32.30
N ALA A 173 -15.79 6.24 -31.50
CA ALA A 173 -15.30 7.62 -31.66
C ALA A 173 -14.13 7.74 -32.67
N PHE A 174 -13.41 6.65 -32.94
CA PHE A 174 -12.28 6.61 -33.87
C PHE A 174 -12.35 5.37 -34.78
N PRO A 175 -13.19 5.39 -35.83
CA PRO A 175 -13.29 4.28 -36.79
C PRO A 175 -12.01 4.05 -37.60
N GLU A 176 -11.08 5.01 -37.61
CA GLU A 176 -9.82 4.99 -38.36
C GLU A 176 -8.73 4.07 -37.75
N LEU A 177 -8.90 3.58 -36.52
CA LEU A 177 -7.93 2.70 -35.83
C LEU A 177 -8.24 1.19 -35.99
N GLY A 178 -9.25 0.83 -36.79
CA GLY A 178 -9.69 -0.55 -37.03
C GLY A 178 -8.94 -1.31 -38.13
N VAL A 179 -7.91 -0.72 -38.75
CA VAL A 179 -7.13 -1.37 -39.81
C VAL A 179 -5.64 -1.16 -39.55
N MET A 180 -5.09 -1.79 -38.51
CA MET A 180 -3.80 -2.47 -38.55
C MET A 180 -3.74 -3.42 -37.35
N THR A 181 -3.79 -4.71 -37.65
CA THR A 181 -3.39 -5.82 -36.79
C THR A 181 -2.05 -5.59 -36.11
#